data_AF-A0A8B6G4W8-F1
#
_entry.id   AF-A0A8B6G4W8-F1
#
_cell.length_a   1.000
_cell.length_b   1.000
_cell.length_c   1.000
_cell.angle_alpha   90.00
_cell.angle_beta   90.00
_cell.angle_gamma   90.00
#
_symmetry.space_group_name_H-M   'P 1'
#
loop_
_entity.id
_entity.type
_entity.pdbx_description
1 polymer ?
#
loop_
_entity_poly.entity_id
_entity_poly.type
_entity_poly.pdbx_seq_one_letter_code
_entity_poly.pdbx_strand_id
1 'polypeptide(L)'
;MYGTGNNLLLSVNADIESKIALAGVRALGLVDVHINRPLWKLLDCNDVSITDMSQYYQKLHDSISNLVQDSSPMFDENYQMFENYPPEKDLFGFFALHAVEENNEELDVLTTQALELILASILSVIKRQLVDHLTGGKHSDPNEDLMLISQSVPKTNQSNESNFGQLDRIKRFKPNATTAHIEGMVLYVNNKTSDWLDTQCNEADIMQKLKYYKCVLSFEGNNAFYKFSSEGKAFSVEMLKNNLIKIIQKYSSNIHIGVEIDLDVPRKEEHLRPLTERNELLKSEKDNLKNVRVVKKQSAVLSKNGIHNSNKTRKRKLENEKEVTSAVKHVKKHKRSHDVKINTNMTFISNYKDFKVNQWIAVAGLSDWYIGQVEDILSEETATVNFMERSNTNACTFKWCSPPAVETTYIKTVNSF
;
A
#
# COMPACT_ATOMS: atom_id res chain seq x y z
N MET A 1 -22.55 -42.86 -12.35
CA MET A 1 -22.02 -42.36 -11.06
C MET A 1 -20.78 -41.53 -11.35
N TYR A 2 -20.54 -40.48 -10.56
CA TYR A 2 -19.35 -39.60 -10.55
C TYR A 2 -19.35 -38.40 -11.50
N GLY A 3 -19.86 -37.27 -10.99
CA GLY A 3 -19.07 -36.04 -10.98
C GLY A 3 -18.62 -35.86 -9.54
N THR A 4 -17.34 -36.09 -9.24
CA THR A 4 -16.79 -35.67 -7.94
C THR A 4 -16.94 -34.16 -7.87
N GLY A 5 -17.82 -33.68 -6.99
CA GLY A 5 -18.02 -32.25 -6.75
C GLY A 5 -16.69 -31.56 -6.46
N ASN A 6 -16.63 -30.25 -6.61
CA ASN A 6 -15.43 -29.49 -6.29
C ASN A 6 -15.11 -29.67 -4.79
N ASN A 7 -14.22 -30.61 -4.49
CA ASN A 7 -13.86 -30.99 -3.12
C ASN A 7 -13.32 -29.81 -2.32
N LEU A 8 -12.74 -28.79 -2.98
CA LEU A 8 -12.32 -27.56 -2.32
C LEU A 8 -13.51 -26.75 -1.81
N LEU A 9 -14.55 -26.57 -2.62
CA LEU A 9 -15.75 -25.85 -2.19
C LEU A 9 -16.51 -26.61 -1.09
N LEU A 10 -16.52 -27.94 -1.16
CA LEU A 10 -17.09 -28.77 -0.10
C LEU A 10 -16.29 -28.64 1.21
N SER A 11 -14.95 -28.61 1.13
CA SER A 11 -14.09 -28.38 2.29
C SER A 11 -14.30 -26.97 2.87
N VAL A 12 -14.35 -25.94 2.04
CA VAL A 12 -14.57 -24.56 2.49
C VAL A 12 -15.95 -24.40 3.12
N ASN A 13 -17.00 -25.02 2.56
CA ASN A 13 -18.33 -25.02 3.18
C ASN A 13 -18.31 -25.74 4.54
N ALA A 14 -17.63 -26.87 4.65
CA ALA A 14 -17.48 -27.57 5.93
C ALA A 14 -16.73 -26.72 6.96
N ASP A 15 -15.72 -25.96 6.54
CA ASP A 15 -15.00 -25.02 7.40
C ASP A 15 -15.87 -23.84 7.83
N ILE A 16 -16.72 -23.32 6.93
CA ILE A 16 -17.70 -22.26 7.24
C ILE A 16 -18.76 -22.76 8.23
N GLU A 17 -19.16 -24.03 8.15
CA GLU A 17 -20.11 -24.63 9.10
C GLU A 17 -19.50 -24.84 10.49
N SER A 18 -18.17 -24.84 10.61
CA SER A 18 -17.47 -24.99 11.89
C SER A 18 -17.50 -23.68 12.69
N LYS A 19 -18.31 -23.65 13.75
CA LYS A 19 -18.38 -22.51 14.69
C LYS A 19 -17.01 -22.14 15.29
N ILE A 20 -16.13 -23.12 15.50
CA ILE A 20 -14.78 -22.90 16.03
C ILE A 20 -13.93 -22.14 15.01
N ALA A 21 -14.01 -22.53 13.73
CA ALA A 21 -13.26 -21.86 12.66
C ALA A 21 -13.79 -20.44 12.46
N LEU A 22 -15.12 -20.26 12.45
CA LEU A 22 -15.75 -18.94 12.39
C LEU A 22 -15.34 -18.05 13.56
N ALA A 23 -15.37 -18.56 14.79
CA ALA A 23 -14.93 -17.84 15.99
C ALA A 23 -13.47 -17.41 15.88
N GLY A 24 -12.58 -18.29 15.41
CA GLY A 24 -11.17 -17.96 15.20
C GLY A 24 -10.97 -16.87 14.15
N VAL A 25 -11.68 -16.94 13.02
CA VAL A 25 -11.62 -15.91 11.96
C VAL A 25 -12.17 -14.57 12.47
N ARG A 26 -13.28 -14.59 13.20
CA ARG A 26 -13.88 -13.39 13.81
C ARG A 26 -12.94 -12.76 14.83
N ALA A 27 -12.30 -13.56 15.69
CA ALA A 27 -11.30 -13.09 16.65
C ALA A 27 -10.11 -12.42 15.94
N LEU A 28 -9.60 -13.02 14.86
CA LEU A 28 -8.54 -12.41 14.05
C LEU A 28 -8.98 -11.10 13.39
N GLY A 29 -10.22 -11.03 12.90
CA GLY A 29 -10.80 -9.81 12.34
C GLY A 29 -10.91 -8.69 13.38
N LEU A 30 -11.38 -9.00 14.59
CA LEU A 30 -11.46 -8.03 15.69
C LEU A 30 -10.08 -7.51 16.10
N VAL A 31 -9.06 -8.39 16.17
CA VAL A 31 -7.67 -7.98 16.39
C VAL A 31 -7.17 -7.07 15.28
N ASP A 32 -7.48 -7.38 14.02
CA ASP A 32 -7.07 -6.54 12.89
C ASP A 32 -7.69 -5.13 12.99
N VAL A 33 -9.00 -5.06 13.19
CA VAL A 33 -9.79 -3.83 13.23
C VAL A 33 -9.43 -2.94 14.42
N HIS A 34 -9.32 -3.52 15.62
CA HIS A 34 -9.14 -2.75 16.86
C HIS A 34 -7.67 -2.53 17.24
N ILE A 35 -6.75 -3.35 16.74
CA ILE A 35 -5.33 -3.30 17.14
C ILE A 35 -4.43 -3.02 15.95
N ASN A 36 -4.42 -3.88 14.93
CA ASN A 36 -3.43 -3.78 13.85
C ASN A 36 -3.63 -2.53 12.98
N ARG A 37 -4.85 -2.27 12.48
CA ARG A 37 -5.10 -1.11 11.62
C ARG A 37 -4.84 0.21 12.36
N PRO A 38 -5.31 0.43 13.60
CA PRO A 38 -4.95 1.62 14.38
C PRO A 38 -3.45 1.75 14.60
N LEU A 39 -2.76 0.65 14.90
CA LEU A 39 -1.30 0.66 15.07
C LEU A 39 -0.57 1.03 13.77
N TRP A 40 -1.02 0.54 12.61
CA TRP A 40 -0.47 0.92 11.32
C TRP A 40 -0.71 2.39 11.00
N LYS A 41 -1.92 2.92 11.27
CA LYS A 41 -2.20 4.35 11.11
C LYS A 41 -1.30 5.23 11.98
N LEU A 42 -1.03 4.79 13.21
CA LEU A 42 -0.08 5.43 14.12
C LEU A 42 1.37 5.40 13.57
N LEU A 43 1.79 4.27 12.99
CA LEU A 43 3.11 4.10 12.38
C LEU A 43 3.28 4.92 11.09
N ASP A 44 2.22 5.17 10.34
CA ASP A 44 2.25 5.95 9.10
C ASP A 44 2.08 7.46 9.32
N CYS A 45 1.57 7.87 10.50
CA CYS A 45 1.37 9.28 10.84
C CYS A 45 2.70 10.03 10.99
N ASN A 46 2.86 11.20 10.37
CA ASN A 46 4.12 11.97 10.47
C ASN A 46 4.25 12.74 11.80
N ASP A 47 3.17 12.90 12.56
CA ASP A 47 3.14 13.73 13.77
C ASP A 47 3.71 13.02 15.01
N VAL A 48 3.91 11.70 14.91
CA VAL A 48 4.42 10.87 16.01
C VAL A 48 5.84 10.43 15.69
N SER A 49 6.81 10.78 16.54
CA SER A 49 8.20 10.33 16.39
C SER A 49 8.40 8.90 16.90
N ILE A 50 9.51 8.26 16.54
CA ILE A 50 9.85 6.93 17.06
C ILE A 50 10.04 6.91 18.59
N THR A 51 10.43 8.04 19.19
CA THR A 51 10.53 8.17 20.65
C THR A 51 9.19 8.26 21.33
N ASP A 52 8.18 8.86 20.68
CA ASP A 52 6.82 8.96 21.23
C ASP A 52 6.10 7.61 21.23
N MET A 53 6.53 6.67 20.37
CA MET A 53 5.98 5.32 20.28
C MET A 53 6.06 4.54 21.58
N SER A 54 7.02 4.84 22.48
CA SER A 54 7.14 4.14 23.77
C SER A 54 5.87 4.28 24.61
N GLN A 55 5.20 5.44 24.59
CA GLN A 55 3.93 5.64 25.31
C GLN A 55 2.80 4.79 24.71
N TYR A 56 2.73 4.72 23.39
CA TYR A 56 1.74 3.91 22.68
C TYR A 56 1.98 2.41 22.86
N TYR A 57 3.24 1.96 22.87
CA TYR A 57 3.59 0.57 23.15
C TYR A 57 3.27 0.17 24.58
N GLN A 58 3.46 1.08 25.54
CA GLN A 58 3.04 0.84 26.92
C GLN A 58 1.51 0.74 27.03
N LYS A 59 0.76 1.66 26.41
CA LYS A 59 -0.71 1.58 26.33
C LYS A 59 -1.17 0.28 25.68
N LEU A 60 -0.54 -0.13 24.58
CA LEU A 60 -0.82 -1.40 23.90
C LEU A 60 -0.58 -2.60 24.82
N HIS A 61 0.56 -2.62 25.53
CA HIS A 61 0.89 -3.67 26.49
C HIS A 61 -0.15 -3.76 27.62
N ASP A 62 -0.53 -2.63 28.19
CA ASP A 62 -1.44 -2.58 29.35
C ASP A 62 -2.87 -2.95 28.94
N SER A 63 -3.34 -2.40 27.81
CA SER A 63 -4.64 -2.75 27.24
C SER A 63 -4.73 -4.24 26.89
N ILE A 64 -3.73 -4.81 26.21
CA ILE A 64 -3.74 -6.24 25.88
C ILE A 64 -3.64 -7.09 27.15
N SER A 65 -2.87 -6.66 28.17
CA SER A 65 -2.80 -7.38 29.44
C SER A 65 -4.17 -7.47 30.13
N ASN A 66 -4.99 -6.42 30.03
CA ASN A 66 -6.37 -6.43 30.51
C ASN A 66 -7.27 -7.30 29.64
N LEU A 67 -7.16 -7.17 28.30
CA LEU A 67 -7.98 -7.93 27.36
C LEU A 67 -7.71 -9.44 27.38
N VAL A 68 -6.53 -9.87 27.81
CA VAL A 68 -6.23 -11.29 28.03
C VAL A 68 -7.03 -11.87 29.20
N GLN A 69 -7.45 -11.03 30.16
CA GLN A 69 -8.31 -11.47 31.26
C GLN A 69 -9.80 -11.39 30.89
N ASP A 70 -10.18 -10.38 30.11
CA ASP A 70 -11.54 -10.21 29.60
C ASP A 70 -11.51 -9.50 28.25
N SER A 71 -11.79 -10.25 27.17
CA SER A 71 -11.83 -9.71 25.81
C SER A 71 -13.21 -9.19 25.38
N SER A 72 -14.21 -9.28 26.26
CA SER A 72 -15.58 -8.79 26.02
C SER A 72 -15.66 -7.33 25.51
N PRO A 73 -14.80 -6.39 25.96
CA PRO A 73 -14.82 -5.02 25.45
C PRO A 73 -14.59 -4.92 23.94
N MET A 74 -13.90 -5.87 23.29
CA MET A 74 -13.66 -5.82 21.85
C MET A 74 -14.91 -6.05 21.00
N PHE A 75 -16.00 -6.53 21.60
CA PHE A 75 -17.29 -6.66 20.91
C PHE A 75 -18.07 -5.33 20.88
N ASP A 76 -17.70 -4.35 21.71
CA ASP A 76 -18.27 -3.00 21.66
C ASP A 76 -17.73 -2.25 20.44
N GLU A 77 -18.64 -1.72 19.62
CA GLU A 77 -18.29 -0.89 18.47
C GLU A 77 -17.56 0.41 18.84
N ASN A 78 -17.66 0.82 20.10
CA ASN A 78 -17.00 2.01 20.63
C ASN A 78 -15.65 1.72 21.27
N TYR A 79 -15.21 0.46 21.31
CA TYR A 79 -13.89 0.12 21.81
C TYR A 79 -12.79 0.74 20.92
N GLN A 80 -11.83 1.38 21.57
CA GLN A 80 -10.70 2.02 20.88
C GLN A 80 -9.41 1.76 21.66
N MET A 81 -8.44 1.11 21.00
CA MET A 81 -7.10 0.90 21.56
C MET A 81 -6.34 2.22 21.70
N PHE A 82 -6.48 3.12 20.73
CA PHE A 82 -5.81 4.42 20.70
C PHE A 82 -6.85 5.52 20.40
N GLU A 83 -7.00 6.47 21.33
CA GLU A 83 -8.01 7.55 21.24
C GLU A 83 -7.90 8.39 19.96
N ASN A 84 -6.68 8.64 19.50
CA ASN A 84 -6.44 9.46 18.31
C ASN A 84 -6.57 8.66 16.99
N TYR A 85 -6.69 7.34 17.06
CA TYR A 85 -6.71 6.46 15.89
C TYR A 85 -7.84 5.44 16.02
N PRO A 86 -9.11 5.87 15.85
CA PRO A 86 -10.25 4.98 15.99
C PRO A 86 -10.26 3.90 14.89
N PRO A 87 -10.88 2.74 15.16
CA PRO A 87 -11.14 1.73 14.15
C PRO A 87 -11.91 2.30 12.97
N GLU A 88 -11.59 1.83 11.77
CA GLU A 88 -12.33 2.20 10.56
C GLU A 88 -13.61 1.39 10.46
N LYS A 89 -14.75 2.09 10.37
CA LYS A 89 -16.07 1.46 10.27
C LYS A 89 -16.40 1.14 8.81
N ASP A 90 -15.72 0.14 8.25
CA ASP A 90 -16.00 -0.36 6.89
C ASP A 90 -17.17 -1.35 6.88
N LEU A 91 -17.98 -1.32 5.81
CA LEU A 91 -19.19 -2.14 5.67
C LEU A 91 -18.89 -3.65 5.74
N PHE A 92 -17.78 -4.08 5.15
CA PHE A 92 -17.43 -5.49 5.00
C PHE A 92 -16.62 -6.07 6.15
N GLY A 93 -15.81 -5.25 6.83
CA GLY A 93 -14.96 -5.69 7.93
C GLY A 93 -15.64 -5.47 9.27
N PHE A 94 -15.79 -4.20 9.64
CA PHE A 94 -16.29 -3.78 10.95
C PHE A 94 -17.71 -4.27 11.22
N PHE A 95 -18.67 -3.92 10.36
CA PHE A 95 -20.06 -4.27 10.61
C PHE A 95 -20.32 -5.77 10.53
N ALA A 96 -19.62 -6.50 9.66
CA ALA A 96 -19.75 -7.96 9.60
C ALA A 96 -19.22 -8.65 10.87
N LEU A 97 -18.19 -8.10 11.51
CA LEU A 97 -17.63 -8.63 12.76
C LEU A 97 -18.50 -8.32 13.99
N HIS A 98 -19.19 -7.17 13.97
CA HIS A 98 -20.06 -6.70 15.04
C HIS A 98 -21.54 -7.03 14.83
N ALA A 99 -21.93 -7.60 13.67
CA ALA A 99 -23.28 -8.06 13.44
C ALA A 99 -23.67 -9.12 14.47
N VAL A 100 -24.57 -8.76 15.39
CA VAL A 100 -25.16 -9.67 16.36
C VAL A 100 -26.25 -10.45 15.64
N GLU A 101 -25.96 -11.69 15.23
CA GLU A 101 -27.04 -12.62 14.89
C GLU A 101 -27.77 -12.99 16.19
N GLU A 102 -29.11 -12.85 16.23
CA GLU A 102 -29.97 -13.01 17.41
C GLU A 102 -29.91 -14.39 18.11
N ASN A 103 -28.99 -15.31 17.75
CA ASN A 103 -28.89 -16.65 18.30
C ASN A 103 -27.45 -17.20 18.46
N ASN A 104 -26.42 -16.35 18.50
CA ASN A 104 -25.02 -16.83 18.44
C ASN A 104 -24.19 -16.65 19.74
N GLU A 105 -24.81 -16.74 20.92
CA GLU A 105 -24.10 -16.70 22.22
C GLU A 105 -22.95 -17.72 22.30
N GLU A 106 -23.14 -18.92 21.72
CA GLU A 106 -22.09 -19.94 21.65
C GLU A 106 -20.88 -19.47 20.82
N LEU A 107 -21.12 -18.78 19.70
CA LEU A 107 -20.06 -18.23 18.86
C LEU A 107 -19.32 -17.09 19.58
N ASP A 108 -20.03 -16.25 20.34
CA ASP A 108 -19.42 -15.17 21.12
C ASP A 108 -18.50 -15.73 22.21
N VAL A 109 -18.94 -16.77 22.92
CA VAL A 109 -18.09 -17.46 23.91
C VAL A 109 -16.85 -18.05 23.26
N LEU A 110 -17.00 -18.75 22.12
CA LEU A 110 -15.86 -19.31 21.39
C LEU A 110 -14.93 -18.21 20.85
N THR A 111 -15.48 -17.08 20.40
CA THR A 111 -14.71 -15.94 19.88
C THR A 111 -13.93 -15.28 21.02
N THR A 112 -14.54 -15.12 22.20
CA THR A 112 -13.90 -14.59 23.42
C THR A 112 -12.71 -15.47 23.83
N GLN A 113 -12.91 -16.80 23.88
CA GLN A 113 -11.83 -17.75 24.19
C GLN A 113 -10.69 -17.70 23.15
N ALA A 114 -11.04 -17.60 21.86
CA ALA A 114 -10.06 -17.47 20.78
C ALA A 114 -9.29 -16.14 20.88
N LEU A 115 -9.98 -15.03 21.17
CA LEU A 115 -9.38 -13.71 21.38
C LEU A 115 -8.37 -13.75 22.53
N GLU A 116 -8.76 -14.25 23.70
CA GLU A 116 -7.88 -14.33 24.87
C GLU A 116 -6.60 -15.14 24.57
N LEU A 117 -6.73 -16.25 23.85
CA LEU A 117 -5.59 -17.08 23.45
C LEU A 117 -4.66 -16.36 22.44
N ILE A 118 -5.24 -15.70 21.44
CA ILE A 118 -4.50 -14.94 20.44
C ILE A 118 -3.80 -13.75 21.11
N LEU A 119 -4.50 -13.01 21.95
CA LEU A 119 -3.99 -11.85 22.69
C LEU A 119 -2.89 -12.24 23.67
N ALA A 120 -3.00 -13.40 24.33
CA ALA A 120 -1.94 -13.91 25.20
C ALA A 120 -0.64 -14.18 24.40
N SER A 121 -0.79 -14.71 23.19
CA SER A 121 0.32 -14.94 22.26
C SER A 121 0.94 -13.61 21.79
N ILE A 122 0.09 -12.64 21.42
CA ILE A 122 0.53 -11.30 21.02
C ILE A 122 1.25 -10.60 22.18
N LEU A 123 0.73 -10.68 23.40
CA LEU A 123 1.34 -10.11 24.60
C LEU A 123 2.74 -10.66 24.85
N SER A 124 2.93 -11.97 24.65
CA SER A 124 4.26 -12.58 24.74
C SER A 124 5.23 -12.02 23.70
N VAL A 125 4.76 -11.75 22.48
CA VAL A 125 5.58 -11.14 21.43
C VAL A 125 5.90 -9.69 21.78
N ILE A 126 4.92 -8.91 22.25
CA ILE A 126 5.09 -7.52 22.68
C ILE A 126 6.16 -7.42 23.76
N LYS A 127 6.05 -8.21 24.84
CA LYS A 127 7.03 -8.20 25.94
C LYS A 127 8.45 -8.51 25.48
N ARG A 128 8.59 -9.39 24.47
CA ARG A 128 9.90 -9.78 23.92
C ARG A 128 10.47 -8.76 22.95
N GLN A 129 9.66 -8.26 22.02
CA GLN A 129 10.11 -7.39 20.92
C GLN A 129 10.20 -5.93 21.33
N LEU A 130 9.34 -5.49 22.27
CA LEU A 130 9.26 -4.11 22.70
C LEU A 130 9.90 -3.88 24.07
N VAL A 131 10.72 -4.82 24.55
CA VAL A 131 11.39 -4.75 25.87
C VAL A 131 12.13 -3.43 26.10
N ASP A 132 12.74 -2.87 25.04
CA ASP A 132 13.47 -1.62 25.15
C ASP A 132 12.55 -0.39 25.23
N HIS A 133 11.30 -0.48 24.79
CA HIS A 133 10.32 0.61 24.77
C HIS A 133 9.34 0.58 25.94
N LEU A 134 9.11 -0.60 26.53
CA LEU A 134 8.25 -0.77 27.71
C LEU A 134 8.92 -0.17 28.96
N THR A 135 8.13 0.03 30.01
CA THR A 135 8.62 0.52 31.32
C THR A 135 9.88 -0.19 31.81
N GLY A 136 10.93 0.59 32.08
CA GLY A 136 12.25 0.09 32.47
C GLY A 136 13.19 -0.25 31.30
N GLY A 137 12.70 -0.17 30.07
CA GLY A 137 13.48 -0.30 28.84
C GLY A 137 14.33 0.93 28.53
N LYS A 138 15.35 0.74 27.69
CA LYS A 138 16.33 1.77 27.31
C LYS A 138 15.72 3.02 26.64
N HIS A 139 14.61 2.85 25.96
CA HIS A 139 13.89 3.87 25.19
C HIS A 139 12.56 4.28 25.83
N SER A 140 12.27 3.80 27.05
CA SER A 140 11.06 4.16 27.79
C SER A 140 11.05 5.64 28.23
N ASP A 141 12.22 6.22 28.49
CA ASP A 141 12.37 7.62 28.92
C ASP A 141 13.53 8.27 28.15
N PRO A 142 13.27 8.73 26.91
CA PRO A 142 14.30 9.29 26.05
C PRO A 142 14.76 10.67 26.55
N ASN A 143 16.07 10.87 26.69
CA ASN A 143 16.64 12.20 26.93
C ASN A 143 16.34 13.16 25.76
N GLU A 144 16.31 14.47 26.03
CA GLU A 144 16.03 15.53 25.04
C GLU A 144 16.96 15.44 23.81
N ASP A 145 18.25 15.14 24.04
CA ASP A 145 19.21 14.92 22.95
C ASP A 145 18.81 13.74 22.03
N LEU A 146 18.29 12.66 22.62
CA LEU A 146 17.87 11.47 21.88
C LEU A 146 16.59 11.73 21.11
N MET A 147 15.66 12.49 21.70
CA MET A 147 14.47 12.98 21.00
C MET A 147 14.88 13.77 19.76
N LEU A 148 15.76 14.77 19.90
CA LEU A 148 16.19 15.63 18.79
C LEU A 148 16.89 14.85 17.67
N ILE A 149 17.73 13.86 18.00
CA ILE A 149 18.41 13.02 16.99
C ILE A 149 17.43 12.06 16.30
N SER A 150 16.40 11.59 17.01
CA SER A 150 15.46 10.58 16.53
C SER A 150 14.30 11.13 15.70
N GLN A 151 14.09 12.45 15.69
CA GLN A 151 13.01 13.10 14.93
C GLN A 151 13.02 12.73 13.43
N SER A 152 14.20 12.55 12.84
CA SER A 152 14.33 12.20 11.41
C SER A 152 14.32 10.70 11.14
N VAL A 153 14.23 9.85 12.17
CA VAL A 153 14.32 8.39 12.02
C VAL A 153 12.93 7.83 11.70
N PRO A 154 12.77 7.08 10.59
CA PRO A 154 11.49 6.45 10.29
C PRO A 154 11.14 5.40 11.35
N LYS A 155 9.85 5.32 11.69
CA LYS A 155 9.34 4.37 12.70
C LYS A 155 9.37 2.92 12.23
N THR A 156 9.28 2.70 10.93
CA THR A 156 9.27 1.37 10.33
C THR A 156 10.46 1.19 9.39
N ASN A 157 10.88 -0.05 9.21
CA ASN A 157 11.88 -0.42 8.21
C ASN A 157 11.28 -0.61 6.80
N GLN A 158 9.96 -0.41 6.63
CA GLN A 158 9.25 -0.67 5.38
C GLN A 158 9.82 0.14 4.20
N SER A 159 10.19 1.40 4.43
CA SER A 159 10.85 2.22 3.40
C SER A 159 12.18 1.58 2.96
N ASN A 160 12.98 1.09 3.91
CA ASN A 160 14.24 0.42 3.61
C ASN A 160 14.02 -0.89 2.85
N GLU A 161 13.05 -1.70 3.27
CA GLU A 161 12.70 -2.96 2.58
C GLU A 161 12.22 -2.72 1.16
N SER A 162 11.35 -1.72 0.96
CA SER A 162 10.90 -1.28 -0.36
C SER A 162 12.09 -0.88 -1.25
N ASN A 163 13.05 -0.12 -0.70
CA ASN A 163 14.25 0.30 -1.42
C ASN A 163 15.12 -0.88 -1.83
N PHE A 164 15.29 -1.88 -0.95
CA PHE A 164 16.01 -3.11 -1.28
C PHE A 164 15.27 -3.93 -2.35
N GLY A 165 13.95 -4.00 -2.28
CA GLY A 165 13.12 -4.65 -3.30
C GLY A 165 13.25 -3.98 -4.67
N GLN A 166 13.21 -2.65 -4.71
CA GLN A 166 13.43 -1.88 -5.94
C GLN A 166 14.85 -2.10 -6.49
N LEU A 167 15.86 -2.06 -5.63
CA LEU A 167 17.25 -2.28 -6.00
C LEU A 167 17.46 -3.69 -6.59
N ASP A 168 16.93 -4.73 -5.95
CA ASP A 168 17.04 -6.10 -6.46
C ASP A 168 16.34 -6.25 -7.81
N ARG A 169 15.13 -5.68 -7.94
CA ARG A 169 14.39 -5.65 -9.20
C ARG A 169 15.20 -4.95 -10.30
N ILE A 170 15.69 -3.74 -10.08
CA ILE A 170 16.46 -2.96 -11.07
C ILE A 170 17.72 -3.72 -11.46
N LYS A 171 18.43 -4.32 -10.49
CA LYS A 171 19.66 -5.08 -10.75
C LYS A 171 19.41 -6.31 -11.62
N ARG A 172 18.27 -6.99 -11.46
CA ARG A 172 17.86 -8.12 -12.33
C ARG A 172 17.53 -7.66 -13.74
N PHE A 173 16.84 -6.54 -13.91
CA PHE A 173 16.48 -6.01 -15.22
C PHE A 173 17.64 -5.33 -15.96
N LYS A 174 18.57 -4.70 -15.22
CA LYS A 174 19.70 -3.95 -15.75
C LYS A 174 21.00 -4.39 -15.06
N PRO A 175 21.50 -5.61 -15.31
CA PRO A 175 22.68 -6.15 -14.62
C PRO A 175 23.96 -5.35 -14.88
N ASN A 176 24.02 -4.62 -15.99
CA ASN A 176 25.16 -3.78 -16.37
C ASN A 176 25.03 -2.32 -15.88
N ALA A 177 23.95 -1.95 -15.18
CA ALA A 177 23.81 -0.62 -14.62
C ALA A 177 24.79 -0.41 -13.46
N THR A 178 25.41 0.76 -13.42
CA THR A 178 26.30 1.14 -12.31
C THR A 178 25.48 1.36 -11.04
N THR A 179 26.09 1.16 -9.87
CA THR A 179 25.43 1.41 -8.58
C THR A 179 24.88 2.82 -8.47
N ALA A 180 25.63 3.82 -8.95
CA ALA A 180 25.19 5.22 -8.97
C ALA A 180 23.94 5.44 -9.83
N HIS A 181 23.80 4.72 -10.96
CA HIS A 181 22.60 4.80 -11.78
C HIS A 181 21.39 4.18 -11.07
N ILE A 182 21.56 3.02 -10.43
CA ILE A 182 20.49 2.35 -9.69
C ILE A 182 20.05 3.21 -8.49
N GLU A 183 20.99 3.74 -7.73
CA GLU A 183 20.73 4.65 -6.62
C GLU A 183 19.97 5.90 -7.10
N GLY A 184 20.40 6.50 -8.21
CA GLY A 184 19.69 7.63 -8.82
C GLY A 184 18.24 7.30 -9.21
N MET A 185 17.98 6.11 -9.73
CA MET A 185 16.61 5.66 -10.03
C MET A 185 15.76 5.49 -8.77
N VAL A 186 16.30 4.86 -7.73
CA VAL A 186 15.58 4.65 -6.46
C VAL A 186 15.28 6.00 -5.79
N LEU A 187 16.26 6.91 -5.75
CA LEU A 187 16.06 8.26 -5.21
C LEU A 187 15.02 9.05 -6.01
N TYR A 188 15.05 8.96 -7.34
CA TYR A 188 14.09 9.63 -8.20
C TYR A 188 12.65 9.24 -7.86
N VAL A 189 12.39 7.94 -7.67
CA VAL A 189 11.08 7.39 -7.32
C VAL A 189 10.68 7.78 -5.89
N ASN A 190 11.56 7.54 -4.91
CA ASN A 190 11.23 7.77 -3.51
C ASN A 190 11.01 9.23 -3.16
N ASN A 191 11.77 10.14 -3.79
CA ASN A 191 11.58 11.57 -3.60
C ASN A 191 10.39 12.13 -4.39
N LYS A 192 9.64 11.26 -5.10
CA LYS A 192 8.56 11.66 -6.01
C LYS A 192 9.02 12.76 -6.97
N THR A 193 10.22 12.57 -7.52
CA THR A 193 10.90 13.63 -8.30
C THR A 193 10.14 13.91 -9.59
N SER A 194 9.45 12.92 -10.16
CA SER A 194 8.51 13.13 -11.28
C SER A 194 7.40 14.09 -10.90
N ASP A 195 6.73 13.83 -9.78
CA ASP A 195 5.58 14.60 -9.32
C ASP A 195 6.01 16.03 -9.00
N TRP A 196 7.14 16.17 -8.30
CA TRP A 196 7.74 17.48 -8.06
C TRP A 196 8.07 18.19 -9.38
N LEU A 197 8.72 17.54 -10.35
CA LEU A 197 9.01 18.14 -11.66
C LEU A 197 7.73 18.55 -12.40
N ASP A 198 6.65 17.78 -12.27
CA ASP A 198 5.36 18.12 -12.87
C ASP A 198 4.71 19.33 -12.18
N THR A 199 4.92 19.54 -10.86
CA THR A 199 4.55 20.80 -10.19
C THR A 199 5.44 21.98 -10.57
N GLN A 200 6.69 21.73 -10.94
CA GLN A 200 7.64 22.78 -11.35
C GLN A 200 7.56 23.14 -12.83
N CYS A 201 6.62 22.55 -13.59
CA CYS A 201 6.50 22.81 -15.02
C CYS A 201 6.16 24.29 -15.26
N ASN A 202 7.18 25.10 -15.50
CA ASN A 202 7.03 26.46 -15.99
C ASN A 202 6.42 26.46 -17.40
N GLU A 203 5.81 27.57 -17.81
CA GLU A 203 5.26 27.75 -19.17
C GLU A 203 6.29 27.39 -20.26
N ALA A 204 7.59 27.64 -20.01
CA ALA A 204 8.69 27.27 -20.89
C ALA A 204 8.89 25.74 -21.04
N ASP A 205 8.74 24.97 -19.94
CA ASP A 205 8.88 23.51 -19.94
C ASP A 205 7.67 22.84 -20.58
N ILE A 206 6.47 23.40 -20.36
CA ILE A 206 5.26 23.02 -21.09
C ILE A 206 5.45 23.27 -22.58
N MET A 207 6.01 24.42 -22.97
CA MET A 207 6.32 24.74 -24.37
C MET A 207 7.37 23.80 -24.98
N GLN A 208 8.33 23.32 -24.20
CA GLN A 208 9.33 22.35 -24.65
C GLN A 208 8.76 20.94 -24.77
N LYS A 209 7.93 20.50 -23.81
CA LYS A 209 7.13 19.27 -23.89
C LYS A 209 6.19 19.33 -25.13
N LEU A 210 5.53 20.45 -25.39
CA LEU A 210 4.69 20.67 -26.58
C LEU A 210 5.49 20.65 -27.88
N LYS A 211 6.70 21.25 -27.93
CA LYS A 211 7.60 21.16 -29.09
C LYS A 211 8.04 19.71 -29.34
N TYR A 212 8.34 18.96 -28.29
CA TYR A 212 8.69 17.55 -28.37
C TYR A 212 7.51 16.71 -28.88
N TYR A 213 6.32 16.84 -28.30
CA TYR A 213 5.12 16.15 -28.78
C TYR A 213 4.75 16.54 -30.20
N LYS A 214 4.89 17.81 -30.59
CA LYS A 214 4.75 18.25 -31.99
C LYS A 214 5.73 17.55 -32.92
N CYS A 215 6.97 17.35 -32.48
CA CYS A 215 8.01 16.69 -33.28
C CYS A 215 7.75 15.18 -33.39
N VAL A 216 7.40 14.51 -32.29
CA VAL A 216 7.06 13.07 -32.25
C VAL A 216 5.80 12.78 -33.05
N LEU A 217 4.74 13.57 -32.88
CA LEU A 217 3.49 13.42 -33.64
C LEU A 217 3.65 13.79 -35.12
N SER A 218 4.62 14.65 -35.47
CA SER A 218 4.98 14.93 -36.87
C SER A 218 5.82 13.83 -37.53
N PHE A 219 6.34 12.88 -36.74
CA PHE A 219 7.16 11.78 -37.25
C PHE A 219 6.31 10.62 -37.80
N GLU A 220 5.06 10.48 -37.33
CA GLU A 220 4.14 9.41 -37.78
C GLU A 220 2.79 9.91 -38.33
N GLY A 221 2.49 11.21 -38.24
CA GLY A 221 1.22 11.79 -38.69
C GLY A 221 1.40 12.77 -39.84
N ASN A 222 0.56 12.62 -40.87
CA ASN A 222 0.45 13.51 -42.03
C ASN A 222 0.47 15.00 -41.59
N ASN A 223 1.54 15.72 -41.96
CA ASN A 223 1.91 17.08 -41.49
C ASN A 223 0.83 18.18 -41.69
N ALA A 224 -0.26 17.87 -42.39
CA ALA A 224 -1.32 18.80 -42.75
C ALA A 224 -2.13 19.32 -41.54
N PHE A 225 -2.25 18.56 -40.45
CA PHE A 225 -3.15 18.94 -39.35
C PHE A 225 -2.69 20.13 -38.48
N TYR A 226 -1.40 20.49 -38.50
CA TYR A 226 -0.83 21.42 -37.52
C TYR A 226 -0.21 22.70 -38.09
N LYS A 227 -0.16 22.87 -39.41
CA LYS A 227 0.49 24.04 -40.02
C LYS A 227 -0.44 24.87 -40.89
N PHE A 228 -1.42 24.26 -41.55
CA PHE A 228 -2.26 24.95 -42.50
C PHE A 228 -3.71 24.49 -42.40
N SER A 229 -4.66 25.40 -42.60
CA SER A 229 -6.05 25.02 -42.85
C SER A 229 -6.14 24.15 -44.10
N SER A 230 -7.29 23.51 -44.31
CA SER A 230 -7.61 22.83 -45.58
C SER A 230 -7.49 23.75 -46.82
N GLU A 231 -7.42 25.07 -46.61
CA GLU A 231 -7.20 26.09 -47.63
C GLU A 231 -5.73 26.56 -47.75
N GLY A 232 -4.79 25.95 -47.03
CA GLY A 232 -3.37 26.31 -47.09
C GLY A 232 -2.96 27.56 -46.30
N LYS A 233 -3.84 28.12 -45.46
CA LYS A 233 -3.54 29.30 -44.64
C LYS A 233 -2.94 28.91 -43.30
N ALA A 234 -1.89 29.60 -42.86
CA ALA A 234 -1.28 29.37 -41.56
C ALA A 234 -2.29 29.65 -40.44
N PHE A 235 -2.43 28.74 -39.48
CA PHE A 235 -3.32 28.95 -38.34
C PHE A 235 -2.79 30.06 -37.42
N SER A 236 -3.68 30.92 -36.94
CA SER A 236 -3.35 31.87 -35.88
C SER A 236 -3.03 31.15 -34.57
N VAL A 237 -2.32 31.84 -33.66
CA VAL A 237 -1.96 31.28 -32.35
C VAL A 237 -3.20 30.86 -31.55
N GLU A 238 -4.29 31.63 -31.63
CA GLU A 238 -5.57 31.30 -30.98
C GLU A 238 -6.24 30.06 -31.58
N MET A 239 -6.19 29.89 -32.90
CA MET A 239 -6.72 28.68 -33.56
C MET A 239 -5.93 27.43 -33.17
N LEU A 240 -4.60 27.54 -33.06
CA LEU A 240 -3.76 26.44 -32.59
C LEU A 240 -4.05 26.07 -31.14
N LYS A 241 -4.25 27.06 -30.25
CA LYS A 241 -4.68 26.83 -28.86
C LYS A 241 -6.02 26.09 -28.81
N ASN A 242 -7.01 26.53 -29.59
CA ASN A 242 -8.32 25.89 -29.63
C ASN A 242 -8.29 24.46 -30.19
N ASN A 243 -7.47 24.20 -31.21
CA ASN A 243 -7.30 22.86 -31.74
C ASN A 243 -6.61 21.93 -30.73
N LEU A 244 -5.63 22.44 -29.99
CA LEU A 244 -4.96 21.69 -28.92
C LEU A 244 -5.94 21.36 -27.78
N ILE A 245 -6.77 22.33 -27.37
CA ILE A 245 -7.82 22.12 -26.36
C ILE A 245 -8.78 21.03 -26.83
N LYS A 246 -9.22 21.03 -28.09
CA LYS A 246 -10.10 19.98 -28.64
C LYS A 246 -9.44 18.60 -28.63
N ILE A 247 -8.15 18.52 -28.94
CA ILE A 247 -7.39 17.26 -28.90
C ILE A 247 -7.29 16.79 -27.45
N ILE A 248 -6.87 17.66 -26.53
CA ILE A 248 -6.80 17.36 -25.10
C ILE A 248 -8.18 16.90 -24.63
N GLN A 249 -9.26 17.63 -24.86
CA GLN A 249 -10.62 17.23 -24.50
C GLN A 249 -11.02 15.87 -25.08
N LYS A 250 -10.68 15.59 -26.35
CA LYS A 250 -10.97 14.30 -27.01
C LYS A 250 -10.20 13.12 -26.38
N TYR A 251 -9.00 13.35 -25.88
CA TYR A 251 -8.20 12.31 -25.22
C TYR A 251 -8.38 12.28 -23.70
N SER A 252 -8.77 13.39 -23.08
CA SER A 252 -9.15 13.53 -21.67
C SER A 252 -10.53 12.96 -21.39
N SER A 253 -11.46 12.94 -22.36
CA SER A 253 -12.71 12.17 -22.23
C SER A 253 -12.49 10.66 -22.16
N ASN A 254 -11.27 10.17 -22.43
CA ASN A 254 -10.87 8.78 -22.19
C ASN A 254 -10.08 8.58 -20.88
N ILE A 255 -9.78 9.65 -20.13
CA ILE A 255 -9.02 9.60 -18.88
C ILE A 255 -9.70 10.53 -17.87
N HIS A 256 -10.58 9.98 -17.02
CA HIS A 256 -11.15 10.71 -15.90
C HIS A 256 -10.06 11.02 -14.87
N ILE A 257 -9.55 12.25 -14.85
CA ILE A 257 -8.88 12.83 -13.68
C ILE A 257 -9.67 14.08 -13.30
N GLY A 258 -10.52 13.95 -12.28
CA GLY A 258 -11.15 15.07 -11.61
C GLY A 258 -10.19 15.66 -10.59
N VAL A 259 -9.56 16.78 -10.93
CA VAL A 259 -8.90 17.66 -9.96
C VAL A 259 -9.32 19.08 -10.30
N GLU A 260 -10.13 19.69 -9.45
CA GLU A 260 -10.30 21.14 -9.42
C GLU A 260 -8.98 21.76 -8.95
N ILE A 261 -8.40 22.62 -9.79
CA ILE A 261 -7.17 23.35 -9.46
C ILE A 261 -7.59 24.62 -8.72
N ASP A 262 -7.38 24.61 -7.40
CA ASP A 262 -7.47 25.80 -6.55
C ASP A 262 -6.28 26.74 -6.87
N LEU A 263 -6.57 27.97 -7.26
CA LEU A 263 -5.58 28.92 -7.80
C LEU A 263 -4.95 29.84 -6.74
N ASP A 264 -5.31 29.71 -5.46
CA ASP A 264 -4.86 30.61 -4.39
C ASP A 264 -3.86 29.99 -3.40
N VAL A 265 -2.76 29.43 -3.90
CA VAL A 265 -1.60 29.11 -3.05
C VAL A 265 -0.66 30.33 -2.98
N PRO A 266 -0.42 30.92 -1.78
CA PRO A 266 0.46 32.07 -1.65
C PRO A 266 1.91 31.68 -1.99
N ARG A 267 2.46 32.33 -3.02
CA ARG A 267 3.86 32.18 -3.43
C ARG A 267 4.79 32.65 -2.30
N LYS A 268 5.55 31.72 -1.70
CA LYS A 268 6.70 32.08 -0.89
C LYS A 268 7.79 32.68 -1.80
N GLU A 269 8.11 33.95 -1.61
CA GLU A 269 9.10 34.72 -2.39
C GLU A 269 10.53 34.18 -2.29
N GLU A 270 10.80 33.19 -1.42
CA GLU A 270 12.13 32.62 -1.20
C GLU A 270 12.73 31.90 -2.42
N HIS A 271 11.94 31.64 -3.47
CA HIS A 271 12.34 30.82 -4.62
C HIS A 271 12.80 31.60 -5.86
N LEU A 272 12.89 32.94 -5.80
CA LEU A 272 13.37 33.78 -6.91
C LEU A 272 14.78 34.35 -6.67
N ARG A 273 15.67 33.60 -6.01
CA ARG A 273 17.06 34.08 -5.88
C ARG A 273 17.81 33.94 -7.20
N PRO A 274 18.51 35.00 -7.66
CA PRO A 274 19.35 34.96 -8.85
C PRO A 274 20.40 33.85 -8.77
N LEU A 275 20.77 33.28 -9.93
CA LEU A 275 21.74 32.20 -10.05
C LEU A 275 23.10 32.52 -9.38
N THR A 276 23.49 33.80 -9.38
CA THR A 276 24.68 34.31 -8.71
C THR A 276 24.65 34.10 -7.20
N GLU A 277 23.54 34.45 -6.55
CA GLU A 277 23.36 34.32 -5.10
C GLU A 277 23.32 32.85 -4.67
N ARG A 278 22.70 31.99 -5.48
CA ARG A 278 22.70 30.53 -5.26
C ARG A 278 24.10 29.92 -5.35
N ASN A 279 24.92 30.40 -6.29
CA ASN A 279 26.30 29.92 -6.45
C ASN A 279 27.20 30.40 -5.31
N GLU A 280 26.97 31.59 -4.77
CA GLU A 280 27.69 32.11 -3.60
C GLU A 280 27.36 31.31 -2.33
N LEU A 281 26.08 30.97 -2.12
CA LEU A 281 25.66 30.08 -1.02
C LEU A 281 26.26 28.68 -1.16
N LEU A 282 26.24 28.09 -2.35
CA LEU A 282 26.88 26.78 -2.57
C LEU A 282 28.39 26.82 -2.32
N LYS A 283 29.04 27.97 -2.58
CA LYS A 283 30.46 28.15 -2.30
C LYS A 283 30.72 28.27 -0.81
N SER A 284 29.94 29.07 -0.08
CA SER A 284 30.08 29.22 1.38
C SER A 284 29.78 27.91 2.11
N GLU A 285 28.79 27.14 1.65
CA GLU A 285 28.44 25.85 2.21
C GLU A 285 29.53 24.79 1.97
N LYS A 286 30.15 24.79 0.77
CA LYS A 286 31.32 23.95 0.48
C LYS A 286 32.53 24.30 1.35
N ASP A 287 32.76 25.57 1.63
CA ASP A 287 33.86 26.00 2.48
C ASP A 287 33.61 25.67 3.96
N ASN A 288 32.35 25.77 4.43
CA ASN A 288 31.94 25.28 5.74
C ASN A 288 32.16 23.77 5.89
N LEU A 289 31.81 22.97 4.87
CA LEU A 289 32.03 21.52 4.87
C LEU A 289 33.52 21.15 4.89
N LYS A 290 34.39 21.93 4.24
CA LYS A 290 35.85 21.72 4.34
C LYS A 290 36.33 21.96 5.77
N ASN A 291 35.86 23.02 6.42
CA ASN A 291 36.23 23.34 7.80
C ASN A 291 35.80 22.23 8.78
N VAL A 292 34.58 21.71 8.64
CA VAL A 292 34.09 20.57 9.45
C VAL A 292 34.95 19.30 9.26
N ARG A 293 35.43 19.04 8.03
CA ARG A 293 36.33 17.89 7.77
C ARG A 293 37.70 18.04 8.41
N VAL A 294 38.23 19.26 8.50
CA VAL A 294 39.51 19.54 9.18
C VAL A 294 39.38 19.29 10.70
N VAL A 295 38.29 19.77 11.31
CA VAL A 295 38.01 19.56 12.73
C VAL A 295 37.83 18.07 13.06
N LYS A 296 37.11 17.32 12.22
CA LYS A 296 36.97 15.85 12.39
C LYS A 296 38.29 15.08 12.23
N LYS A 297 39.21 15.53 11.39
CA LYS A 297 40.55 14.92 11.27
C LYS A 297 41.41 15.18 12.51
N GLN A 298 41.35 16.38 13.09
CA GLN A 298 42.10 16.72 14.29
C GLN A 298 41.60 15.94 15.52
N SER A 299 40.28 15.78 15.68
CA SER A 299 39.71 14.96 16.77
C SER A 299 40.01 13.46 16.62
N ALA A 300 40.09 12.93 15.40
CA ALA A 300 40.50 11.55 15.15
C ALA A 300 42.00 11.27 15.41
N VAL A 301 42.86 12.28 15.31
CA VAL A 301 44.29 12.16 15.68
C VAL A 301 44.45 12.16 17.20
N LEU A 302 43.66 12.96 17.92
CA LEU A 302 43.64 12.98 19.38
C LEU A 302 43.09 11.68 19.99
N SER A 303 42.09 11.05 19.37
CA SER A 303 41.54 9.77 19.87
C SER A 303 42.50 8.59 19.67
N LYS A 304 43.34 8.59 18.63
CA LYS A 304 44.33 7.54 18.38
C LYS A 304 45.46 7.51 19.42
N ASN A 305 45.81 8.65 20.01
CA ASN A 305 46.83 8.71 21.05
C ASN A 305 46.34 8.19 22.42
N GLY A 306 45.03 8.00 22.61
CA GLY A 306 44.45 7.40 23.83
C GLY A 306 44.30 5.88 23.83
N ILE A 307 44.53 5.18 22.70
CA ILE A 307 44.15 3.77 22.49
C ILE A 307 45.34 2.79 22.70
N HIS A 308 46.41 3.20 23.39
CA HIS A 308 47.55 2.30 23.62
C HIS A 308 47.41 1.33 24.81
N ASN A 309 46.33 1.41 25.59
CA ASN A 309 46.15 0.57 26.81
C ASN A 309 45.10 -0.57 26.73
N SER A 310 44.35 -0.77 25.62
CA SER A 310 43.23 -1.74 25.59
C SER A 310 43.44 -2.98 24.71
N ASN A 311 44.60 -3.15 24.06
CA ASN A 311 44.83 -4.24 23.09
C ASN A 311 45.13 -5.63 23.71
N LYS A 312 45.23 -5.76 25.04
CA LYS A 312 45.54 -7.06 25.69
C LYS A 312 44.31 -7.97 25.86
N THR A 313 43.10 -7.42 25.85
CA THR A 313 41.86 -8.19 26.17
C THR A 313 41.16 -8.77 24.95
N ARG A 314 41.45 -8.24 23.74
CA ARG A 314 40.73 -8.61 22.50
C ARG A 314 41.24 -9.90 21.85
N LYS A 315 42.45 -10.37 22.21
CA LYS A 315 43.05 -11.58 21.62
C LYS A 315 42.43 -12.89 22.15
N ARG A 316 41.85 -12.90 23.36
CA ARG A 316 41.18 -14.09 23.94
C ARG A 316 39.77 -14.34 23.43
N LYS A 317 39.10 -13.35 22.83
CA LYS A 317 37.71 -13.50 22.36
C LYS A 317 37.61 -14.11 20.96
N LEU A 318 38.67 -13.97 20.14
CA LEU A 318 38.71 -14.48 18.76
C LEU A 318 39.06 -15.98 18.66
N GLU A 319 39.60 -16.58 19.72
CA GLU A 319 39.90 -18.02 19.76
C GLU A 319 38.64 -18.85 20.08
N ASN A 320 37.69 -18.32 20.86
CA ASN A 320 36.45 -19.03 21.19
C ASN A 320 35.38 -19.03 20.07
N GLU A 321 35.42 -18.07 19.13
CA GLU A 321 34.45 -18.02 18.01
C GLU A 321 34.79 -19.00 16.87
N LYS A 322 36.03 -19.51 16.82
CA LYS A 322 36.45 -20.49 15.81
C LYS A 322 36.05 -21.94 16.14
N GLU A 323 35.76 -22.26 17.41
CA GLU A 323 35.26 -23.59 17.78
C GLU A 323 33.77 -23.77 17.43
N VAL A 324 32.95 -22.72 17.59
CA VAL A 324 31.49 -22.81 17.42
C VAL A 324 31.06 -22.93 15.94
N THR A 325 31.87 -22.44 15.00
CA THR A 325 31.56 -22.46 13.55
C THR A 325 31.84 -23.81 12.86
N SER A 326 32.46 -24.76 13.57
CA SER A 326 32.75 -26.10 13.04
C SER A 326 31.57 -27.10 13.21
N ALA A 327 30.58 -26.79 14.05
CA ALA A 327 29.51 -27.72 14.44
C ALA A 327 28.23 -27.68 13.59
N VAL A 328 28.09 -26.78 12.61
CA VAL A 328 26.80 -26.52 11.93
C VAL A 328 26.73 -27.02 10.46
N LYS A 329 27.68 -27.84 9.99
CA LYS A 329 27.74 -28.27 8.57
C LYS A 329 27.01 -29.57 8.18
N HIS A 330 26.07 -30.09 8.98
CA HIS A 330 25.34 -31.31 8.62
C HIS A 330 23.81 -31.23 8.83
N VAL A 331 23.08 -30.62 7.88
CA VAL A 331 21.69 -31.02 7.57
C VAL A 331 21.43 -30.87 6.06
N LYS A 332 20.87 -31.93 5.47
CA LYS A 332 20.80 -32.23 4.02
C LYS A 332 19.63 -31.55 3.29
N LYS A 333 19.86 -31.30 1.99
CA LYS A 333 18.89 -30.93 0.94
C LYS A 333 17.90 -32.07 0.64
N HIS A 334 16.62 -31.75 0.46
CA HIS A 334 15.71 -32.49 -0.43
C HIS A 334 14.86 -31.51 -1.26
N LYS A 335 15.05 -31.54 -2.58
CA LYS A 335 14.17 -30.95 -3.61
C LYS A 335 13.29 -32.07 -4.15
N ARG A 336 11.98 -31.85 -4.27
CA ARG A 336 11.08 -32.62 -5.14
C ARG A 336 10.31 -31.65 -6.03
N SER A 337 10.45 -31.84 -7.34
CA SER A 337 9.63 -31.26 -8.40
C SER A 337 8.53 -32.26 -8.75
N HIS A 338 7.28 -31.81 -8.88
CA HIS A 338 6.20 -32.57 -9.51
C HIS A 338 5.57 -31.69 -10.58
N ASP A 339 5.72 -32.14 -11.83
CA ASP A 339 5.00 -31.61 -12.99
C ASP A 339 3.61 -32.25 -13.02
N VAL A 340 2.55 -31.42 -13.00
CA VAL A 340 1.17 -31.88 -13.17
C VAL A 340 0.68 -31.42 -14.55
N LYS A 341 0.35 -32.39 -15.40
CA LYS A 341 -0.29 -32.16 -16.70
C LYS A 341 -1.76 -31.81 -16.48
N ILE A 342 -2.17 -30.63 -16.92
CA ILE A 342 -3.56 -30.19 -16.92
C ILE A 342 -4.25 -30.78 -18.15
N ASN A 343 -5.35 -31.51 -17.93
CA ASN A 343 -6.19 -32.10 -18.96
C ASN A 343 -7.49 -31.29 -19.01
N THR A 344 -7.70 -30.52 -20.07
CA THR A 344 -8.88 -29.66 -20.28
C THR A 344 -9.95 -30.40 -21.05
N ASN A 345 -11.00 -30.84 -20.36
CA ASN A 345 -12.32 -31.14 -20.93
C ASN A 345 -13.38 -30.81 -19.87
N MET A 346 -14.09 -29.69 -20.03
CA MET A 346 -15.19 -29.24 -19.18
C MET A 346 -16.51 -29.33 -19.94
N THR A 347 -17.50 -29.98 -19.36
CA THR A 347 -18.92 -29.92 -19.75
C THR A 347 -19.71 -29.17 -18.68
N PHE A 348 -20.59 -28.26 -19.10
CA PHE A 348 -21.27 -27.28 -18.26
C PHE A 348 -22.69 -27.71 -17.85
N ILE A 349 -23.08 -27.36 -16.62
CA ILE A 349 -24.42 -27.54 -16.03
C ILE A 349 -25.17 -26.21 -16.11
N SER A 350 -26.33 -26.19 -16.76
CA SER A 350 -27.20 -25.02 -16.95
C SER A 350 -28.24 -24.90 -15.83
N ASN A 351 -27.88 -24.28 -14.71
CA ASN A 351 -28.85 -23.86 -13.68
C ASN A 351 -28.70 -22.35 -13.43
N TYR A 352 -29.17 -21.53 -14.37
CA TYR A 352 -29.33 -20.10 -14.12
C TYR A 352 -30.65 -19.91 -13.36
N LYS A 353 -30.57 -19.32 -12.15
CA LYS A 353 -31.74 -18.95 -11.35
C LYS A 353 -32.39 -17.70 -11.96
N ASP A 354 -33.72 -17.68 -11.98
CA ASP A 354 -34.52 -16.51 -12.33
C ASP A 354 -34.17 -15.35 -11.38
N PHE A 355 -33.62 -14.26 -11.92
CA PHE A 355 -33.41 -13.03 -11.17
C PHE A 355 -34.75 -12.36 -10.89
N LYS A 356 -34.86 -11.64 -9.76
CA LYS A 356 -36.05 -10.84 -9.42
C LYS A 356 -35.74 -9.35 -9.50
N VAL A 357 -36.72 -8.54 -9.90
CA VAL A 357 -36.65 -7.08 -9.74
C VAL A 357 -36.39 -6.74 -8.27
N ASN A 358 -35.53 -5.75 -8.04
CA ASN A 358 -34.96 -5.33 -6.75
C ASN A 358 -33.92 -6.29 -6.13
N GLN A 359 -33.52 -7.35 -6.81
CA GLN A 359 -32.46 -8.24 -6.32
C GLN A 359 -31.06 -7.64 -6.55
N TRP A 360 -30.19 -7.78 -5.56
CA TRP A 360 -28.78 -7.41 -5.70
C TRP A 360 -27.98 -8.51 -6.41
N ILE A 361 -27.23 -8.11 -7.43
CA ILE A 361 -26.41 -9.01 -8.25
C ILE A 361 -25.01 -8.43 -8.47
N ALA A 362 -24.04 -9.32 -8.67
CA ALA A 362 -22.70 -8.96 -9.11
C ALA A 362 -22.58 -9.21 -10.61
N VAL A 363 -22.28 -8.17 -11.38
CA VAL A 363 -22.12 -8.19 -12.84
C VAL A 363 -20.64 -8.00 -13.17
N ALA A 364 -20.03 -8.97 -13.86
CA ALA A 364 -18.65 -8.86 -14.32
C ALA A 364 -18.59 -7.94 -15.54
N GLY A 365 -17.87 -6.82 -15.45
CA GLY A 365 -17.48 -6.03 -16.61
C GLY A 365 -16.18 -6.52 -17.25
N LEU A 366 -15.56 -5.67 -18.08
CA LEU A 366 -14.37 -6.04 -18.86
C LEU A 366 -13.15 -6.38 -18.01
N SER A 367 -13.00 -5.76 -16.83
CA SER A 367 -11.84 -5.96 -15.94
C SER A 367 -12.20 -6.31 -14.50
N ASP A 368 -13.42 -6.01 -14.05
CA ASP A 368 -13.82 -6.05 -12.63
C ASP A 368 -15.27 -6.49 -12.43
N TRP A 369 -15.64 -6.77 -11.19
CA TRP A 369 -17.01 -7.08 -10.78
C TRP A 369 -17.69 -5.84 -10.19
N TYR A 370 -18.93 -5.60 -10.60
CA TYR A 370 -19.73 -4.46 -10.16
C TYR A 370 -21.00 -4.94 -9.46
N ILE A 371 -21.34 -4.32 -8.33
CA ILE A 371 -22.57 -4.64 -7.58
C ILE A 371 -23.67 -3.67 -8.00
N GLY A 372 -24.82 -4.21 -8.38
CA GLY A 372 -25.99 -3.42 -8.72
C GLY A 372 -27.30 -4.12 -8.41
N GLN A 373 -28.37 -3.34 -8.37
CA GLN A 373 -29.72 -3.81 -8.13
C GLN A 373 -30.45 -3.96 -9.47
N VAL A 374 -31.11 -5.11 -9.67
CA VAL A 374 -31.95 -5.35 -10.85
C VAL A 374 -33.14 -4.40 -10.82
N GLU A 375 -33.22 -3.49 -11.79
CA GLU A 375 -34.28 -2.48 -11.90
C GLU A 375 -35.46 -3.00 -12.71
N ASP A 376 -35.19 -3.65 -13.85
CA ASP A 376 -36.21 -4.25 -14.70
C ASP A 376 -35.65 -5.49 -15.44
N ILE A 377 -36.54 -6.43 -15.78
CA ILE A 377 -36.20 -7.64 -16.54
C ILE A 377 -36.83 -7.50 -17.92
N LEU A 378 -36.01 -7.19 -18.91
CA LEU A 378 -36.47 -6.91 -20.28
C LEU A 378 -36.73 -8.22 -21.05
N SER A 379 -36.02 -9.30 -20.73
CA SER A 379 -36.24 -10.64 -21.31
C SER A 379 -35.65 -11.75 -20.43
N GLU A 380 -35.84 -13.01 -20.83
CA GLU A 380 -35.20 -14.19 -20.19
C GLU A 380 -33.66 -14.13 -20.17
N GLU A 381 -33.06 -13.24 -20.96
CA GLU A 381 -31.62 -13.07 -21.08
C GLU A 381 -31.14 -11.66 -20.74
N THR A 382 -32.03 -10.72 -20.41
CA THR A 382 -31.63 -9.31 -20.24
C THR A 382 -32.32 -8.63 -19.06
N ALA A 383 -31.54 -7.83 -18.33
CA ALA A 383 -32.05 -6.97 -17.26
C ALA A 383 -31.34 -5.62 -17.25
N THR A 384 -32.03 -4.58 -16.80
CA THR A 384 -31.43 -3.30 -16.43
C THR A 384 -30.95 -3.38 -14.99
N VAL A 385 -29.73 -2.90 -14.76
CA VAL A 385 -29.09 -2.93 -13.44
C VAL A 385 -28.65 -1.54 -13.07
N ASN A 386 -29.04 -1.10 -11.87
CA ASN A 386 -28.61 0.17 -11.29
C ASN A 386 -27.40 -0.07 -10.37
N PHE A 387 -26.24 0.49 -10.71
CA PHE A 387 -24.98 0.26 -9.99
C PHE A 387 -24.76 1.26 -8.87
N MET A 388 -24.17 0.77 -7.77
CA MET A 388 -23.98 1.57 -6.56
C MET A 388 -22.84 2.62 -6.67
N GLU A 389 -21.84 2.38 -7.53
CA GLU A 389 -20.60 3.18 -7.56
C GLU A 389 -20.51 4.25 -8.66
N ARG A 390 -21.48 4.33 -9.58
CA ARG A 390 -21.50 5.41 -10.59
C ARG A 390 -22.44 6.52 -10.12
N SER A 391 -21.88 7.63 -9.66
CA SER A 391 -22.61 8.87 -9.34
C SER A 391 -23.34 9.53 -10.53
N ASN A 392 -23.39 8.86 -11.68
CA ASN A 392 -24.34 9.12 -12.76
C ASN A 392 -25.26 7.89 -12.92
N THR A 393 -26.51 8.09 -12.52
CA THR A 393 -27.66 7.18 -12.56
C THR A 393 -28.08 6.80 -13.98
N ASN A 394 -27.20 6.19 -14.75
CA ASN A 394 -27.56 5.62 -16.03
C ASN A 394 -27.70 4.11 -15.86
N ALA A 395 -28.94 3.66 -15.72
CA ALA A 395 -29.30 2.25 -15.83
C ALA A 395 -28.65 1.65 -17.07
N CYS A 396 -27.87 0.58 -16.89
CA CYS A 396 -27.20 -0.10 -17.98
C CYS A 396 -27.93 -1.42 -18.25
N THR A 397 -28.27 -1.68 -19.52
CA THR A 397 -28.89 -2.93 -19.95
C THR A 397 -27.81 -3.99 -20.13
N PHE A 398 -27.94 -5.12 -19.44
CA PHE A 398 -27.05 -6.26 -19.60
C PHE A 398 -27.77 -7.44 -20.22
N LYS A 399 -27.03 -8.17 -21.06
CA LYS A 399 -27.44 -9.46 -21.62
C LYS A 399 -26.57 -10.56 -21.01
N TRP A 400 -27.18 -11.58 -20.43
CA TRP A 400 -26.51 -12.83 -20.13
C TRP A 400 -26.77 -13.82 -21.27
N CYS A 401 -25.71 -14.19 -22.00
CA CYS A 401 -25.82 -15.21 -23.05
C CYS A 401 -25.59 -16.60 -22.44
N SER A 402 -26.39 -17.60 -22.84
CA SER A 402 -25.89 -18.99 -22.83
C SER A 402 -24.70 -19.10 -23.79
N PRO A 403 -23.61 -19.81 -23.43
CA PRO A 403 -22.39 -19.83 -24.25
C PRO A 403 -22.62 -20.54 -25.60
N PRO A 404 -21.90 -20.18 -26.70
CA PRO A 404 -20.44 -20.02 -26.66
C PRO A 404 -19.78 -18.92 -27.53
N ALA A 405 -18.47 -18.80 -27.26
CA ALA A 405 -17.36 -18.26 -28.05
C ALA A 405 -17.28 -16.73 -28.26
N VAL A 406 -16.44 -16.14 -27.40
CA VAL A 406 -15.76 -14.84 -27.51
C VAL A 406 -16.58 -13.65 -27.00
N GLU A 407 -16.04 -13.04 -25.92
CA GLU A 407 -16.55 -11.90 -25.14
C GLU A 407 -17.85 -12.16 -24.36
N THR A 408 -17.71 -12.67 -23.13
CA THR A 408 -18.85 -12.99 -22.24
C THR A 408 -18.77 -12.27 -20.90
N THR A 409 -19.85 -11.56 -20.58
CA THR A 409 -20.20 -10.96 -19.29
C THR A 409 -20.75 -12.04 -18.35
N TYR A 410 -20.23 -12.16 -17.12
CA TYR A 410 -20.69 -13.16 -16.14
C TYR A 410 -21.53 -12.48 -15.05
N ILE A 411 -22.63 -13.10 -14.63
CA ILE A 411 -23.49 -12.58 -13.55
C ILE A 411 -23.56 -13.62 -12.43
N LYS A 412 -23.33 -13.18 -11.19
CA LYS A 412 -23.44 -14.02 -9.99
C LYS A 412 -24.48 -13.43 -9.05
N THR A 413 -25.39 -14.26 -8.57
CA THR A 413 -26.34 -13.88 -7.53
C THR A 413 -25.60 -13.63 -6.22
N VAL A 414 -25.80 -12.45 -5.63
CA VAL A 414 -25.43 -12.20 -4.23
C VAL A 414 -26.62 -12.68 -3.41
N ASN A 415 -26.43 -13.72 -2.59
CA ASN A 415 -27.51 -14.14 -1.69
C ASN A 415 -27.80 -12.99 -0.73
N SER A 416 -29.08 -12.76 -0.49
CA SER A 416 -29.67 -11.61 0.22
C SER A 416 -28.90 -11.18 1.47
N PHE A 417 -28.78 -9.85 1.61
CA PHE A 417 -28.42 -9.15 2.85
C PHE A 417 -29.41 -9.45 3.98
#